data_AF-A0A7J9K760-F1
#
_entry.id   AF-A0A7J9K760-F1
#
_cell.length_a   1.000
_cell.length_b   1.000
_cell.length_c   1.000
_cell.angle_alpha   90.00
_cell.angle_beta   90.00
_cell.angle_gamma   90.00
#
_symmetry.space_group_name_H-M   'P 1'
#
loop_
_entity.id
_entity.type
_entity.pdbx_description
1 polymer ?
#
loop_
_entity_poly.entity_id
_entity_poly.type
_entity_poly.pdbx_seq_one_letter_code
_entity_poly.pdbx_strand_id
1 'polypeptide(L)'
;MTLEPLLHIYLQAGLSALKTPYCYEDDCTKEDPLSQDSFRKLAMPLPYSKQHHSKLVCYITKELMDTENPPQVLPNGYVYSTKVHI
;
A
#
# COMPACT_ATOMS: atom_id res chain seq x y z
N MET A 1 13.58 -29.69 4.37
CA MET A 1 13.98 -28.63 3.41
C MET A 1 12.70 -28.16 2.76
N THR A 2 12.40 -26.86 2.78
CA THR A 2 11.22 -26.35 2.08
C THR A 2 11.41 -26.57 0.58
N LEU A 3 10.37 -27.03 -0.12
CA LEU A 3 10.44 -27.28 -1.57
C LEU A 3 10.54 -25.97 -2.38
N GLU A 4 10.23 -24.84 -1.76
CA GLU A 4 10.24 -23.53 -2.40
C GLU A 4 11.51 -22.73 -2.09
N PRO A 5 11.99 -21.92 -3.05
CA PRO A 5 13.09 -20.99 -2.83
C PRO A 5 12.78 -20.01 -1.69
N LEU A 6 13.76 -19.69 -0.87
CA LEU A 6 13.60 -18.79 0.28
C LEU A 6 13.04 -17.41 -0.11
N LEU A 7 13.43 -16.89 -1.28
CA LEU A 7 12.90 -15.66 -1.85
C LEU A 7 11.37 -15.71 -2.03
N HIS A 8 10.83 -16.86 -2.46
CA HIS A 8 9.41 -17.05 -2.67
C HIS A 8 8.62 -16.85 -1.37
N ILE A 9 9.12 -17.46 -0.28
CA ILE A 9 8.50 -17.39 1.05
C ILE A 9 8.53 -15.94 1.57
N TYR A 10 9.66 -15.24 1.47
CA TYR A 10 9.76 -13.85 1.94
C TYR A 10 8.87 -12.91 1.13
N LEU A 11 8.80 -13.12 -0.19
CA LEU A 11 7.97 -12.30 -1.06
C LEU A 11 6.48 -12.54 -0.76
N GLN A 12 6.06 -13.80 -0.58
CA GLN A 12 4.70 -14.11 -0.12
C GLN A 12 4.39 -13.49 1.24
N ALA A 13 5.29 -13.59 2.21
CA ALA A 13 5.11 -12.97 3.53
C ALA A 13 4.88 -11.45 3.41
N GLY A 14 5.70 -10.75 2.61
CA GLY A 14 5.52 -9.32 2.35
C GLY A 14 4.20 -9.00 1.64
N LEU A 15 3.86 -9.75 0.59
CA LEU A 15 2.61 -9.56 -0.16
C LEU A 15 1.38 -9.82 0.69
N SER A 16 1.41 -10.79 1.62
CA SER A 16 0.29 -11.05 2.53
C SER A 16 -0.01 -9.87 3.46
N ALA A 17 1.00 -9.07 3.82
CA ALA A 17 0.82 -7.88 4.66
C ALA A 17 0.16 -6.72 3.89
N LEU A 18 0.30 -6.70 2.56
CA LEU A 18 -0.22 -5.65 1.68
C LEU A 18 -1.52 -6.05 0.97
N LYS A 19 -1.85 -7.34 0.89
CA LYS A 19 -3.00 -7.85 0.15
C LYS A 19 -4.31 -7.32 0.72
N THR A 20 -4.97 -6.44 -0.03
CA THR A 20 -6.34 -5.98 0.25
C THR A 20 -7.28 -6.35 -0.91
N PRO A 21 -8.61 -6.35 -0.70
CA PRO A 21 -9.57 -6.58 -1.79
C PRO A 21 -9.43 -5.59 -2.95
N TYR A 22 -8.99 -4.36 -2.67
CA TYR A 22 -8.86 -3.27 -3.65
C TYR A 22 -7.65 -3.41 -4.58
N CYS A 23 -6.68 -4.27 -4.26
CA CYS A 23 -5.47 -4.47 -5.06
C CYS A 23 -5.71 -5.09 -6.45
N TYR A 24 -6.95 -5.54 -6.74
CA TYR A 24 -7.35 -6.16 -8.00
C TYR A 24 -8.22 -5.25 -8.87
N GLU A 25 -8.46 -4.00 -8.45
CA GLU A 25 -9.20 -3.03 -9.25
C GLU A 25 -8.29 -2.33 -10.28
N ASP A 26 -8.89 -1.85 -11.37
CA ASP A 26 -8.18 -1.23 -12.50
C ASP A 26 -7.50 0.11 -12.10
N ASP A 27 -8.00 0.78 -11.07
CA ASP A 27 -7.46 2.04 -10.54
C ASP A 27 -6.33 1.86 -9.50
N CYS A 28 -5.76 0.67 -9.40
CA CYS A 28 -4.64 0.40 -8.50
C CYS A 28 -3.41 1.25 -8.87
N THR A 29 -2.84 1.94 -7.89
CA THR A 29 -1.66 2.78 -8.09
C THR A 29 -0.45 1.95 -8.51
N LYS A 30 0.38 2.46 -9.43
CA LYS A 30 1.62 1.79 -9.87
C LYS A 30 2.62 1.51 -8.75
N GLU A 31 2.50 2.21 -7.62
CA GLU A 31 3.33 2.02 -6.43
C GLU A 31 2.91 0.79 -5.58
N ASP A 32 1.70 0.25 -5.81
CA ASP A 32 1.27 -0.99 -5.16
C ASP A 32 1.96 -2.18 -5.85
N PRO A 33 2.74 -3.02 -5.16
CA PRO A 33 3.33 -4.21 -5.76
C PRO A 33 2.27 -5.17 -6.33
N LEU A 34 1.07 -5.19 -5.79
CA LEU A 34 -0.02 -6.03 -6.31
C LEU A 34 -0.63 -5.48 -7.61
N SER A 35 -0.18 -4.33 -8.12
CA SER A 35 -0.46 -3.89 -9.49
C SER A 35 0.23 -4.76 -10.56
N GLN A 36 1.26 -5.52 -10.18
CA GLN A 36 1.98 -6.40 -11.10
C GLN A 36 1.42 -7.82 -11.10
N ASP A 37 1.13 -8.35 -12.29
CA ASP A 37 0.51 -9.68 -12.43
C ASP A 37 1.35 -10.83 -11.86
N SER A 38 2.69 -10.73 -11.94
CA SER A 38 3.60 -11.70 -11.35
C SER A 38 3.44 -11.80 -9.83
N PHE A 39 3.29 -10.66 -9.16
CA PHE A 39 3.06 -10.62 -7.70
C PHE A 39 1.64 -11.00 -7.34
N ARG A 40 0.63 -10.69 -8.18
CA ARG A 40 -0.74 -11.17 -7.98
C ARG A 40 -0.84 -12.69 -8.02
N LYS A 41 -0.16 -13.34 -8.96
CA LYS A 41 -0.11 -14.81 -9.04
C LYS A 41 0.48 -15.42 -7.77
N LEU A 42 1.55 -14.81 -7.27
CA LEU A 42 2.20 -15.25 -6.03
C LEU A 42 1.34 -15.01 -4.79
N ALA A 43 0.59 -13.91 -4.77
CA ALA A 43 -0.27 -13.54 -3.65
C ALA A 43 -1.66 -14.21 -3.67
N MET A 44 -2.06 -14.84 -4.77
CA MET A 44 -3.38 -15.45 -4.95
C MET A 44 -3.78 -16.40 -3.79
N PRO A 45 -2.93 -17.36 -3.34
CA PRO A 45 -3.29 -18.27 -2.25
C PRO A 45 -3.20 -17.63 -0.85
N LEU A 46 -2.68 -16.40 -0.73
CA LEU A 46 -2.42 -15.77 0.56
C LEU A 46 -3.68 -15.17 1.18
N PRO A 47 -3.76 -15.08 2.52
CA PRO A 47 -4.87 -14.39 3.19
C PRO A 47 -4.84 -12.87 2.92
N TYR A 48 -5.98 -12.22 3.08
CA TYR A 48 -6.07 -10.76 3.06
C TYR A 48 -5.54 -10.17 4.37
N SER A 49 -4.84 -9.04 4.24
CA SER A 49 -4.34 -8.24 5.37
C SER A 49 -5.51 -7.57 6.10
N LYS A 50 -5.54 -7.70 7.42
CA LYS A 50 -6.53 -7.04 8.26
C LYS A 50 -6.01 -5.69 8.72
N GLN A 51 -6.48 -4.62 8.08
CA GLN A 51 -6.18 -3.25 8.49
C GLN A 51 -7.34 -2.71 9.34
N HIS A 52 -7.11 -2.52 10.64
CA HIS A 52 -8.10 -1.94 11.55
C HIS A 52 -8.22 -0.42 11.42
N HIS A 53 -7.15 0.23 10.98
CA HIS A 53 -7.06 1.67 10.85
C HIS A 53 -6.50 2.02 9.48
N SER A 54 -7.11 3.00 8.83
CA SER A 54 -6.53 3.60 7.63
C SER A 54 -5.35 4.48 8.01
N LYS A 55 -4.38 4.57 7.11
CA LYS A 55 -3.23 5.47 7.20
C LYS A 55 -3.29 6.40 6.00
N LEU A 56 -3.20 7.70 6.26
CA LEU A 56 -3.16 8.70 5.21
C LEU A 56 -1.71 8.95 4.81
N VAL A 57 -1.42 8.94 3.52
CA VAL A 57 -0.09 9.26 2.98
C VAL A 57 -0.24 10.42 2.03
N CYS A 58 0.64 11.41 2.16
CA CYS A 58 0.59 12.58 1.29
C CYS A 58 1.03 12.22 -0.13
N TYR A 59 0.27 12.66 -1.14
CA TYR A 59 0.58 12.36 -2.54
C TYR A 59 1.93 12.95 -3.01
N ILE A 60 2.32 14.13 -2.51
CA ILE A 60 3.53 14.84 -2.94
C ILE A 60 4.76 14.35 -2.17
N THR A 61 4.76 14.47 -0.84
CA THR A 61 5.92 14.12 0.00
C THR A 61 6.09 12.63 0.20
N LYS A 62 5.04 11.82 -0.05
CA LYS A 62 4.99 10.39 0.26
C LYS A 62 5.15 10.07 1.75
N GLU A 63 5.07 11.08 2.62
CA GLU A 63 5.12 10.92 4.06
C GLU A 63 3.75 10.56 4.64
N LEU A 64 3.78 9.81 5.75
CA LEU A 64 2.60 9.55 6.55
C LEU A 64 2.04 10.86 7.12
N MET A 65 0.72 11.00 7.04
CA MET A 65 -0.03 12.07 7.70
C MET A 65 -0.57 11.54 9.03
N ASP A 66 -0.14 12.16 10.13
CA ASP A 66 -0.43 11.76 11.50
C ASP A 66 -0.57 13.00 12.40
N THR A 67 -0.38 12.87 13.72
CA THR A 67 -0.48 13.98 14.67
C THR A 67 0.62 15.04 14.49
N GLU A 68 1.82 14.64 14.10
CA GLU A 68 2.97 15.54 13.88
C GLU A 68 2.99 16.09 12.45
N ASN A 69 2.31 15.39 11.53
CA ASN A 69 2.14 15.79 10.15
C ASN A 69 0.64 15.78 9.75
N PRO A 70 -0.18 16.69 10.30
CA PRO A 70 -1.63 16.60 10.14
C PRO A 70 -2.07 16.81 8.68
N PRO A 71 -3.19 16.19 8.28
CA PRO A 71 -3.79 16.44 6.97
C PRO A 71 -4.37 17.86 6.91
N GLN A 72 -4.04 18.60 5.85
CA GLN A 72 -4.53 19.94 5.56
C GLN A 72 -5.37 19.92 4.29
N VAL A 73 -6.60 20.44 4.39
CA VAL A 73 -7.53 20.56 3.26
C VAL A 73 -7.29 21.91 2.57
N LEU A 74 -7.04 21.88 1.26
CA LEU A 74 -6.90 23.08 0.43
C LEU A 74 -8.27 23.52 -0.14
N PRO A 75 -8.43 24.78 -0.58
CA PRO A 75 -9.69 25.30 -1.14
C PRO A 75 -10.20 24.53 -2.38
N ASN A 76 -9.31 23.83 -3.08
CA ASN A 76 -9.65 22.97 -4.22
C ASN A 76 -10.21 21.59 -3.81
N GLY A 77 -10.34 21.32 -2.51
CA GLY A 77 -10.88 20.07 -1.95
C GLY A 77 -9.86 18.95 -1.77
N TYR A 78 -8.59 19.15 -2.16
CA TYR A 78 -7.54 18.14 -1.97
C TYR A 78 -6.91 18.22 -0.58
N VAL A 79 -6.38 17.09 -0.11
CA VAL A 79 -5.77 16.95 1.22
C VAL A 79 -4.28 16.65 1.08
N TYR A 80 -3.44 17.45 1.72
CA TYR A 80 -1.98 17.30 1.72
C TYR A 80 -1.41 17.39 3.13
N SER A 81 -0.15 16.99 3.27
CA SER A 81 0.60 17.11 4.52
C SER A 81 1.01 18.57 4.75
N THR A 82 1.04 19.01 6.00
CA THR A 82 1.52 20.37 6.37
C THR A 82 3.00 20.62 6.08
N LYS A 83 3.79 19.55 5.91
CA LYS A 83 5.20 19.65 5.49
C LYS A 83 5.37 19.93 4.01
N VAL A 84 4.30 19.78 3.22
CA VAL A 84 4.33 20.14 1.81
C VAL A 84 4.39 21.66 1.71
N HIS A 85 5.40 22.17 1.03
CA HIS A 85 5.51 23.57 0.66
C HIS A 85 4.95 23.72 -0.76
N ILE A 86 3.68 24.15 -0.88
CA ILE A 86 2.99 24.49 -2.13
C ILE A 86 2.97 26.01 -2.30
#